data_AF-A0A8S1RI53-F1
#
_entry.id   AF-A0A8S1RI53-F1
#
_cell.length_a   1.000
_cell.length_b   1.000
_cell.length_c   1.000
_cell.angle_alpha   90.00
_cell.angle_beta   90.00
_cell.angle_gamma   90.00
#
_symmetry.space_group_name_H-M   'P 1'
#
loop_
_entity.id
_entity.type
_entity.pdbx_description
1 polymer ?
#
loop_
_entity_poly.entity_id
_entity_poly.type
_entity_poly.pdbx_seq_one_letter_code
_entity_poly.pdbx_strand_id
1 'polypeptide(L)'
;MYELRRPLSEKNLGRYIPEQSRPSSATQIKQLTQMKSSTQLSKQNFQNKDQKENMEIRSNQQENTNKKTNTKEIFEYRKLQDKLSYLEQKIINIKTHIDNSQRQTKQSLASRFFNTKNNEQQQQQQQNINKPKISKNDVDLNQMQNKLKSSTLVNDPRGVQNDNLNKKPSLSTFVTQQKIGNEVGVQKVIQIHPESAKGLNQRIAFTNNQRERSTRSETQFLYYISSVIRCYMTPEITKPIQQVREHLVQSISAAQYSKMMNSQQYEEKKVNLPQISFKKTIVFDLDETLIHCNESIKVPGDVILPIRFPTGDVIEASINIRPYAQQVLQTLSRHFELIVFTASHSCYANVVIDYLDPTKQWISHRFFRESCVQTEEGAYIKDLRVIGNRQLSDLVLVDNAAYSFCIQQLNGIPILNFYDNKSDQELLYLQNYLMAMKYAKDVRQFNQQYLKLDKFIEFKDPIQLLETLFKEYIP
;
A
#
# COMPACT_ATOMS: atom_id res chain seq x y z
N MET A 1 -76.81 2.82 2.11
CA MET A 1 -75.52 2.78 1.38
C MET A 1 -74.76 4.02 1.82
N TYR A 2 -73.86 3.86 2.77
CA TYR A 2 -73.42 4.92 3.69
C TYR A 2 -72.26 5.78 3.15
N GLU A 3 -72.54 7.08 3.19
CA GLU A 3 -71.77 8.33 3.35
C GLU A 3 -70.23 8.41 3.42
N LEU A 4 -69.77 9.49 2.76
CA LEU A 4 -68.63 10.37 3.04
C LEU A 4 -68.20 10.52 4.51
N ARG A 5 -66.89 10.71 4.74
CA ARG A 5 -66.33 11.70 5.70
C ARG A 5 -64.84 12.02 5.45
N ARG A 6 -64.54 13.30 5.21
CA ARG A 6 -63.35 14.06 5.67
C ARG A 6 -63.85 14.98 6.84
N PRO A 7 -63.06 15.84 7.52
CA PRO A 7 -61.65 15.87 7.98
C PRO A 7 -61.55 16.35 9.47
N LEU A 8 -60.43 16.98 9.89
CA LEU A 8 -60.18 17.88 11.07
C LEU A 8 -59.55 17.20 12.31
N SER A 9 -58.71 17.83 13.14
CA SER A 9 -57.94 19.09 13.13
C SER A 9 -57.06 19.12 14.39
N GLU A 10 -56.06 20.00 14.37
CA GLU A 10 -55.22 20.47 15.48
C GLU A 10 -56.00 20.81 16.79
N LYS A 11 -55.36 20.63 17.96
CA LYS A 11 -54.96 21.74 18.86
C LYS A 11 -54.37 21.28 20.21
N ASN A 12 -53.19 21.86 20.50
CA ASN A 12 -52.74 22.53 21.73
C ASN A 12 -52.59 21.78 23.06
N LEU A 13 -51.36 21.82 23.59
CA LEU A 13 -50.92 22.36 24.90
C LEU A 13 -49.46 21.84 25.10
N GLY A 14 -48.39 22.64 25.05
CA GLY A 14 -48.19 23.88 25.77
C GLY A 14 -47.61 23.62 27.16
N ARG A 15 -46.33 23.24 27.27
CA ARG A 15 -45.51 23.53 28.45
C ARG A 15 -44.05 23.84 28.08
N TYR A 16 -43.61 24.90 28.73
CA TYR A 16 -42.39 25.69 28.61
C TYR A 16 -41.28 25.12 29.50
N ILE A 17 -40.05 25.67 29.36
CA ILE A 17 -38.86 25.64 30.26
C ILE A 17 -37.70 24.71 29.80
N PRO A 18 -36.42 25.15 29.75
CA PRO A 18 -35.89 26.48 29.39
C PRO A 18 -34.68 26.43 28.42
N GLU A 19 -34.39 27.57 27.78
CA GLU A 19 -33.11 27.85 27.13
C GLU A 19 -31.95 27.67 28.12
N GLN A 20 -31.02 26.75 27.80
CA GLN A 20 -29.69 26.77 28.40
C GLN A 20 -28.77 27.62 27.53
N SER A 21 -28.43 28.76 28.10
CA SER A 21 -27.39 29.70 27.71
C SER A 21 -26.12 29.02 27.19
N ARG A 22 -25.69 29.43 25.98
CA ARG A 22 -24.33 29.23 25.47
C ARG A 22 -23.30 29.81 26.45
N PRO A 23 -22.28 29.06 26.90
CA PRO A 23 -21.21 29.62 27.71
C PRO A 23 -20.35 30.57 26.88
N SER A 24 -20.07 31.75 27.42
CA SER A 24 -19.13 32.71 26.87
C SER A 24 -17.71 32.13 26.81
N SER A 25 -16.93 32.64 25.84
CA SER A 25 -15.54 32.31 25.52
C SER A 25 -14.51 32.56 26.63
N ALA A 26 -14.95 32.86 27.87
CA ALA A 26 -14.10 33.00 29.05
C ALA A 26 -14.13 31.78 29.99
N THR A 27 -15.12 30.88 29.87
CA THR A 27 -15.28 29.73 30.79
C THR A 27 -14.58 28.45 30.29
N GLN A 28 -14.33 28.33 28.97
CA GLN A 28 -13.53 27.22 28.41
C GLN A 28 -12.03 27.34 28.72
N ILE A 29 -11.55 28.52 29.11
CA ILE A 29 -10.13 28.75 29.43
C ILE A 29 -9.79 28.31 30.87
N LYS A 30 -10.76 28.25 31.81
CA LYS A 30 -10.50 27.76 33.17
C LYS A 30 -10.50 26.23 33.32
N GLN A 31 -11.29 25.48 32.54
CA GLN A 31 -11.25 24.01 32.56
C GLN A 31 -10.03 23.42 31.83
N LEU A 32 -9.51 24.10 30.80
CA LEU A 32 -8.24 23.74 30.14
C LEU A 32 -6.99 24.04 30.98
N THR A 33 -7.11 24.82 32.06
CA THR A 33 -5.99 25.14 32.96
C THR A 33 -5.92 24.17 34.15
N GLN A 34 -7.04 23.55 34.56
CA GLN A 34 -7.06 22.50 35.61
C GLN A 34 -6.76 21.08 35.09
N MET A 35 -6.95 20.78 33.81
CA MET A 35 -6.51 19.49 33.24
C MET A 35 -5.01 19.45 32.90
N LYS A 36 -4.35 20.62 32.82
CA LYS A 36 -2.89 20.70 32.61
C LYS A 36 -2.07 20.50 33.89
N SER A 37 -2.63 20.72 35.08
CA SER A 37 -1.95 20.46 36.36
C SER A 37 -2.04 19.00 36.82
N SER A 38 -3.11 18.27 36.47
CA SER A 38 -3.24 16.83 36.78
C SER A 38 -2.39 15.93 35.87
N THR A 39 -1.99 16.41 34.69
CA THR A 39 -1.09 15.68 33.77
C THR A 39 0.40 15.92 34.07
N GLN A 40 0.74 16.89 34.92
CA GLN A 40 2.12 17.12 35.39
C GLN A 40 2.45 16.36 36.68
N LEU A 41 1.47 16.05 37.54
CA LEU A 41 1.67 15.25 38.75
C LEU A 41 1.76 13.73 38.50
N SER A 42 1.22 13.22 37.39
CA SER A 42 1.37 11.80 37.02
C SER A 42 2.70 11.48 36.32
N LYS A 43 3.41 12.49 35.81
CA LYS A 43 4.75 12.34 35.19
C LYS A 43 5.90 12.39 36.21
N GLN A 44 5.71 12.99 37.38
CA GLN A 44 6.71 12.98 38.46
C GLN A 44 6.72 11.68 39.30
N ASN A 45 5.62 10.94 39.35
CA ASN A 45 5.55 9.67 40.09
C ASN A 45 6.05 8.44 39.31
N PHE A 46 6.19 8.53 37.99
CA PHE A 46 6.77 7.43 37.19
C PHE A 46 8.31 7.48 37.13
N GLN A 47 8.95 8.65 37.28
CA GLN A 47 10.41 8.74 37.30
C GLN A 47 11.06 8.29 38.63
N ASN A 48 10.30 8.27 39.73
CA ASN A 48 10.82 7.87 41.05
C ASN A 48 10.69 6.35 41.36
N LYS A 49 9.94 5.58 40.55
CA LYS A 49 9.91 4.12 40.67
C LYS A 49 11.09 3.45 39.95
N ASP A 50 11.46 3.97 38.78
CA ASP A 50 12.56 3.42 37.97
C ASP A 50 13.97 3.68 38.57
N GLN A 51 14.10 4.63 39.50
CA GLN A 51 15.36 4.87 40.21
C GLN A 51 15.57 3.98 41.45
N LYS A 52 14.50 3.42 42.03
CA LYS A 52 14.62 2.48 43.17
C LYS A 52 14.94 1.05 42.72
N GLU A 53 14.33 0.57 41.64
CA GLU A 53 14.66 -0.75 41.07
C GLU A 53 16.09 -0.82 40.51
N ASN A 54 16.64 0.30 40.03
CA ASN A 54 18.02 0.36 39.53
C ASN A 54 19.10 0.48 40.64
N MET A 55 18.73 0.77 41.89
CA MET A 55 19.67 0.70 43.03
C MET A 55 19.70 -0.68 43.69
N GLU A 56 18.59 -1.43 43.71
CA GLU A 56 18.55 -2.80 44.26
C GLU A 56 19.34 -3.82 43.41
N ILE A 57 19.50 -3.57 42.10
CA ILE A 57 20.30 -4.44 41.23
C ILE A 57 21.82 -4.18 41.40
N ARG A 58 22.23 -3.00 41.90
CA ARG A 58 23.65 -2.68 42.16
C ARG A 58 24.18 -3.20 43.50
N SER A 59 23.31 -3.56 44.44
CA SER A 59 23.70 -4.13 45.74
C SER A 59 23.78 -5.66 45.78
N ASN A 60 23.35 -6.36 44.73
CA ASN A 60 23.38 -7.84 44.67
C ASN A 60 24.50 -8.44 43.79
N GLN A 61 25.57 -7.68 43.52
CA GLN A 61 26.77 -8.18 42.82
C GLN A 61 28.03 -8.22 43.71
N GLN A 62 27.85 -8.36 45.02
CA GLN A 62 28.93 -8.70 45.94
C GLN A 62 28.65 -10.00 46.69
N GLU A 63 28.16 -11.03 45.99
CA GLU A 63 28.18 -12.39 46.52
C GLU A 63 28.05 -13.39 45.36
N ASN A 64 29.18 -13.66 44.69
CA ASN A 64 29.50 -14.96 44.10
C ASN A 64 30.90 -14.89 43.46
N THR A 65 31.91 -15.05 44.32
CA THR A 65 33.26 -15.41 43.92
C THR A 65 33.27 -16.84 43.38
N ASN A 66 33.35 -16.99 42.06
CA ASN A 66 34.20 -17.95 41.33
C ASN A 66 33.65 -18.26 39.93
N LYS A 67 34.18 -17.58 38.92
CA LYS A 67 34.46 -18.15 37.59
C LYS A 67 35.33 -17.15 36.82
N LYS A 68 36.49 -17.61 36.36
CA LYS A 68 37.40 -16.86 35.48
C LYS A 68 36.64 -16.46 34.20
N THR A 69 36.11 -15.24 34.16
CA THR A 69 35.54 -14.63 32.95
C THR A 69 36.66 -14.10 32.07
N ASN A 70 36.61 -14.49 30.80
CA ASN A 70 37.63 -14.28 29.79
C ASN A 70 37.73 -12.78 29.44
N THR A 71 38.83 -12.12 29.78
CA THR A 71 39.05 -10.67 29.61
C THR A 71 38.81 -10.16 28.18
N LYS A 72 38.91 -11.06 27.18
CA LYS A 72 38.60 -10.78 25.78
C LYS A 72 37.11 -10.53 25.50
N GLU A 73 36.21 -11.24 26.17
CA GLU A 73 34.75 -11.08 25.95
C GLU A 73 34.26 -9.75 26.53
N ILE A 74 34.81 -9.32 27.66
CA ILE A 74 34.50 -8.02 28.28
C ILE A 74 34.97 -6.87 27.37
N PHE A 75 36.12 -7.03 26.71
CA PHE A 75 36.65 -6.03 25.78
C PHE A 75 35.81 -5.93 24.49
N GLU A 76 35.41 -7.08 23.91
CA GLU A 76 34.52 -7.10 22.75
C GLU A 76 33.13 -6.52 23.08
N TYR A 77 32.60 -6.81 24.27
CA TYR A 77 31.32 -6.24 24.70
C TYR A 77 31.36 -4.71 24.81
N ARG A 78 32.45 -4.15 25.35
CA ARG A 78 32.64 -2.68 25.38
C ARG A 78 32.72 -2.09 23.97
N LYS A 79 33.43 -2.73 23.06
CA LYS A 79 33.54 -2.30 21.66
C LYS A 79 32.19 -2.31 20.92
N LEU A 80 31.32 -3.26 21.25
CA LEU A 80 29.95 -3.29 20.74
C LEU A 80 29.08 -2.17 21.34
N GLN A 81 29.22 -1.86 22.63
CA GLN A 81 28.50 -0.76 23.27
C GLN A 81 28.91 0.61 22.68
N ASP A 82 30.19 0.83 22.42
CA ASP A 82 30.67 2.07 21.79
C ASP A 82 30.12 2.25 20.37
N LYS A 83 30.04 1.16 19.60
CA LYS A 83 29.43 1.17 18.26
C LYS A 83 27.93 1.47 18.30
N LEU A 84 27.21 0.91 19.28
CA LEU A 84 25.79 1.18 19.48
C LEU A 84 25.56 2.67 19.79
N SER A 85 26.33 3.22 20.73
CA SER A 85 26.24 4.64 21.10
C SER A 85 26.53 5.57 19.90
N TYR A 86 27.53 5.22 19.09
CA TYR A 86 27.86 5.97 17.87
C TYR A 86 26.71 5.94 16.83
N LEU A 87 26.07 4.78 16.63
CA LEU A 87 24.95 4.65 15.70
C LEU A 87 23.71 5.40 16.19
N GLU A 88 23.44 5.37 17.50
CA GLU A 88 22.34 6.13 18.11
C GLU A 88 22.52 7.63 17.91
N GLN A 89 23.73 8.17 18.14
CA GLN A 89 24.03 9.57 17.86
C GLN A 89 23.87 9.92 16.38
N LYS A 90 24.27 9.02 15.47
CA LYS A 90 24.12 9.23 14.03
C LYS A 90 22.64 9.28 13.60
N ILE A 91 21.81 8.42 14.18
CA ILE A 91 20.36 8.42 13.94
C ILE A 91 19.73 9.72 14.47
N ILE A 92 20.14 10.19 15.66
CA ILE A 92 19.67 11.47 16.22
C ILE A 92 20.03 12.63 15.27
N ASN A 93 21.27 12.67 14.75
CA ASN A 93 21.71 13.71 13.83
C ASN A 93 20.97 13.68 12.48
N ILE A 94 20.61 12.49 11.98
CA ILE A 94 19.80 12.36 10.76
C ILE A 94 18.37 12.85 11.02
N LYS A 95 17.77 12.48 12.16
CA LYS A 95 16.43 12.95 12.54
C LYS A 95 16.37 14.47 12.68
N THR A 96 17.36 15.09 13.32
CA THR A 96 17.41 16.55 13.45
C THR A 96 17.58 17.24 12.10
N HIS A 97 18.34 16.66 11.17
CA HIS A 97 18.46 17.19 9.80
C HIS A 97 17.15 17.08 9.00
N ILE A 98 16.43 15.96 9.13
CA ILE A 98 15.12 15.77 8.49
C ILE A 98 14.11 16.77 9.05
N ASP A 99 14.04 16.93 10.37
CA ASP A 99 13.12 17.87 11.03
C ASP A 99 13.41 19.33 10.63
N ASN A 100 14.70 19.70 10.52
CA ASN A 100 15.09 21.04 10.07
C ASN A 100 14.76 21.28 8.59
N SER A 101 14.93 20.27 7.73
CA SER A 101 14.55 20.33 6.31
C SER A 101 13.03 20.44 6.13
N GLN A 102 12.25 19.72 6.94
CA GLN A 102 10.79 19.79 6.96
C GLN A 102 10.28 21.14 7.50
N ARG A 103 10.97 21.76 8.46
CA ARG A 103 10.65 23.12 8.95
C ARG A 103 10.93 24.20 7.89
N GLN A 104 12.04 24.10 7.16
CA GLN A 104 12.38 25.04 6.09
C GLN A 104 11.40 24.94 4.90
N THR A 105 10.95 23.74 4.54
CA THR A 105 9.94 23.54 3.49
C THR A 105 8.55 24.05 3.90
N LYS A 106 8.14 23.87 5.16
CA LYS A 106 6.89 24.46 5.68
C LYS A 106 6.93 26.00 5.75
N GLN A 107 8.05 26.60 6.12
CA GLN A 107 8.22 28.07 6.10
C GLN A 107 8.29 28.64 4.66
N SER A 108 8.89 27.91 3.72
CA SER A 108 8.93 28.25 2.29
C SER A 108 7.56 28.16 1.60
N LEU A 109 6.74 27.18 1.97
CA LEU A 109 5.37 27.05 1.48
C LEU A 109 4.45 28.13 2.08
N ALA A 110 4.54 28.38 3.40
CA ALA A 110 3.75 29.43 4.04
C ALA A 110 4.06 30.83 3.45
N SER A 111 5.33 31.16 3.22
CA SER A 111 5.73 32.43 2.61
C SER A 111 5.25 32.59 1.16
N ARG A 112 5.17 31.51 0.37
CA ARG A 112 4.56 31.54 -0.99
C ARG A 112 3.04 31.70 -0.97
N PHE A 113 2.37 31.13 0.04
CA PHE A 113 0.91 31.26 0.22
C PHE A 113 0.48 32.63 0.74
N PHE A 114 1.31 33.33 1.51
CA PHE A 114 0.99 34.70 1.98
C PHE A 114 1.39 35.80 0.97
N ASN A 115 2.39 35.58 0.11
CA ASN A 115 2.77 36.56 -0.93
C ASN A 115 1.86 36.55 -2.17
N THR A 116 1.08 35.50 -2.40
CA THR A 116 0.12 35.45 -3.51
C THR A 116 -1.18 36.21 -3.23
N LYS A 117 -1.54 36.44 -1.95
CA LYS A 117 -2.73 37.23 -1.59
C LYS A 117 -2.53 38.75 -1.54
N ASN A 118 -1.28 39.24 -1.54
CA ASN A 118 -1.01 40.68 -1.52
C ASN A 118 -0.80 41.30 -2.92
N ASN A 119 -0.56 40.49 -3.96
CA ASN A 119 -0.30 40.99 -5.33
C ASN A 119 -1.54 41.06 -6.22
N GLU A 120 -2.71 40.60 -5.78
CA GLU A 120 -3.98 40.71 -6.55
C GLU A 120 -4.85 41.91 -6.12
N GLN A 121 -4.39 42.77 -5.21
CA GLN A 121 -5.13 43.99 -4.79
C GLN A 121 -4.40 45.33 -5.03
N GLN A 122 -3.33 45.38 -5.84
CA GLN A 122 -2.63 46.64 -6.17
C GLN A 122 -2.40 46.91 -7.67
N GLN A 123 -3.33 46.50 -8.54
CA GLN A 123 -3.32 46.93 -9.96
C GLN A 123 -4.67 47.48 -10.46
N GLN A 124 -5.44 48.13 -9.58
CA GLN A 124 -6.53 49.02 -9.98
C GLN A 124 -6.51 50.31 -9.17
N GLN A 125 -5.52 51.16 -9.41
CA GLN A 125 -5.61 52.61 -9.23
C GLN A 125 -4.33 53.25 -9.78
N GLN A 126 -4.51 54.41 -10.42
CA GLN A 126 -3.49 55.26 -11.05
C GLN A 126 -3.10 54.87 -12.47
N GLN A 127 -3.83 55.45 -13.44
CA GLN A 127 -3.22 56.37 -14.39
C GLN A 127 -4.30 57.25 -15.02
N ASN A 128 -4.46 58.44 -14.46
CA ASN A 128 -5.13 59.57 -15.08
C ASN A 128 -4.14 60.74 -15.00
N ILE A 129 -4.15 61.60 -16.03
CA ILE A 129 -3.42 62.88 -16.17
C ILE A 129 -2.04 62.78 -16.88
N ASN A 130 -2.02 62.90 -18.22
CA ASN A 130 -1.70 64.15 -18.92
C ASN A 130 -1.64 63.97 -20.46
N LYS A 131 -2.39 64.82 -21.18
CA LYS A 131 -2.26 65.11 -22.63
C LYS A 131 -1.26 66.25 -22.83
N PRO A 132 -0.54 66.35 -23.96
CA PRO A 132 -1.04 66.96 -25.21
C PRO A 132 -0.50 66.23 -26.48
N LYS A 133 -0.79 66.47 -27.77
CA LYS A 133 -1.81 67.12 -28.62
C LYS A 133 -1.42 66.76 -30.08
N ILE A 134 -2.39 66.51 -30.99
CA ILE A 134 -2.34 66.74 -32.48
C ILE A 134 -1.41 65.77 -33.29
N SER A 135 -1.70 65.21 -34.48
CA SER A 135 -2.72 65.34 -35.55
C SER A 135 -2.86 64.01 -36.34
N LYS A 136 -4.08 63.61 -36.68
CA LYS A 136 -4.69 63.37 -38.03
C LYS A 136 -4.06 62.35 -39.01
N ASN A 137 -4.98 61.62 -39.65
CA ASN A 137 -4.92 60.85 -40.92
C ASN A 137 -4.27 59.46 -40.81
N ASP A 138 -4.75 58.35 -41.40
CA ASP A 138 -5.80 58.06 -42.39
C ASP A 138 -6.25 56.58 -42.26
N VAL A 139 -7.52 56.34 -42.56
CA VAL A 139 -8.14 55.28 -43.39
C VAL A 139 -7.50 53.86 -43.42
N ASP A 140 -8.30 52.92 -42.89
CA ASP A 140 -8.84 51.68 -43.51
C ASP A 140 -7.96 50.83 -44.47
N LEU A 141 -8.01 49.49 -44.26
CA LEU A 141 -8.42 48.44 -45.21
C LEU A 141 -7.62 47.11 -45.10
N ASN A 142 -8.41 46.03 -44.98
CA ASN A 142 -8.23 44.65 -45.49
C ASN A 142 -7.22 43.64 -44.88
N GLN A 143 -7.83 42.59 -44.31
CA GLN A 143 -7.74 41.17 -44.69
C GLN A 143 -6.48 40.70 -45.46
N MET A 144 -5.80 39.68 -44.93
CA MET A 144 -5.81 38.32 -45.50
C MET A 144 -4.97 37.31 -44.69
N GLN A 145 -5.36 36.06 -44.85
CA GLN A 145 -4.90 34.85 -44.19
C GLN A 145 -3.52 34.35 -44.65
N ASN A 146 -2.95 33.48 -43.80
CA ASN A 146 -2.10 32.32 -44.10
C ASN A 146 -0.73 32.53 -44.77
N LYS A 147 0.35 32.18 -44.04
CA LYS A 147 1.16 30.96 -44.30
C LYS A 147 2.36 30.86 -43.35
N LEU A 148 2.64 29.63 -42.97
CA LEU A 148 3.88 29.15 -42.36
C LEU A 148 5.12 29.62 -43.14
N LYS A 149 6.20 30.01 -42.42
CA LYS A 149 7.50 29.31 -42.41
C LYS A 149 8.55 30.08 -41.59
N SER A 150 9.21 29.32 -40.71
CA SER A 150 10.63 29.36 -40.32
C SER A 150 11.45 30.64 -40.57
N SER A 151 12.07 31.19 -39.53
CA SER A 151 13.51 31.00 -39.21
C SER A 151 14.02 32.09 -38.25
N THR A 152 14.59 31.64 -37.14
CA THR A 152 15.86 32.01 -36.49
C THR A 152 16.40 33.47 -36.52
N LEU A 153 17.00 33.84 -35.38
CA LEU A 153 18.12 34.78 -35.08
C LEU A 153 17.68 35.82 -34.02
N VAL A 154 18.41 36.22 -32.98
CA VAL A 154 19.68 35.87 -32.32
C VAL A 154 19.70 36.63 -30.97
N ASN A 155 20.27 36.00 -29.95
CA ASN A 155 20.92 36.46 -28.71
C ASN A 155 20.69 37.87 -28.11
N ASP A 156 20.46 37.90 -26.79
CA ASP A 156 21.36 38.61 -25.86
C ASP A 156 21.45 37.84 -24.51
N PRO A 157 22.66 37.63 -23.93
CA PRO A 157 22.88 36.76 -22.78
C PRO A 157 23.10 37.55 -21.49
N ARG A 158 22.37 37.24 -20.41
CA ARG A 158 22.85 37.53 -19.04
C ARG A 158 22.51 36.37 -18.13
N GLY A 159 23.59 35.72 -17.68
CA GLY A 159 23.55 34.55 -16.83
C GLY A 159 22.97 34.84 -15.45
N VAL A 160 22.19 33.88 -14.98
CA VAL A 160 22.01 33.61 -13.55
C VAL A 160 22.20 32.11 -13.40
N GLN A 161 23.35 31.71 -12.87
CA GLN A 161 23.57 30.36 -12.36
C GLN A 161 22.53 30.10 -11.27
N ASN A 162 21.64 29.15 -11.52
CA ASN A 162 20.86 28.51 -10.47
C ASN A 162 21.00 27.00 -10.68
N ASP A 163 21.95 26.43 -9.96
CA ASP A 163 22.06 24.98 -9.73
C ASP A 163 20.84 24.54 -8.89
N ASN A 164 19.71 24.33 -9.56
CA ASN A 164 18.67 23.45 -9.07
C ASN A 164 18.73 22.17 -9.88
N LEU A 165 19.31 21.13 -9.28
CA LEU A 165 19.27 19.76 -9.76
C LEU A 165 17.81 19.34 -10.02
N ASN A 166 17.39 19.44 -11.27
CA ASN A 166 16.28 18.66 -11.83
C ASN A 166 16.66 17.19 -11.66
N LYS A 167 16.24 16.56 -10.55
CA LYS A 167 16.27 15.10 -10.45
C LYS A 167 15.37 14.57 -11.56
N LYS A 168 15.98 13.94 -12.58
CA LYS A 168 15.24 13.19 -13.59
C LYS A 168 14.30 12.21 -12.88
N PRO A 169 13.05 12.05 -13.36
CA PRO A 169 12.12 11.10 -12.77
C PRO A 169 12.74 9.70 -12.74
N SER A 170 12.67 8.99 -11.61
CA SER A 170 13.12 7.59 -11.50
C SER A 170 11.93 6.66 -11.71
N LEU A 171 12.13 5.57 -12.46
CA LEU A 171 11.09 4.56 -12.73
C LEU A 171 10.45 4.04 -11.42
N SER A 172 11.26 3.86 -10.38
CA SER A 172 10.80 3.46 -9.05
C SER A 172 9.71 4.35 -8.45
N THR A 173 9.69 5.65 -8.74
CA THR A 173 8.66 6.58 -8.23
C THR A 173 7.27 6.30 -8.83
N PHE A 174 7.23 5.66 -10.01
CA PHE A 174 6.01 5.48 -10.79
C PHE A 174 5.48 4.05 -10.79
N VAL A 175 6.30 3.08 -10.38
CA VAL A 175 6.04 1.63 -10.46
C VAL A 175 5.74 0.99 -9.09
N THR A 176 5.98 1.70 -7.97
CA THR A 176 5.79 1.08 -6.64
C THR A 176 4.47 1.43 -5.96
N GLN A 177 3.89 0.41 -5.33
CA GLN A 177 3.11 0.57 -4.11
C GLN A 177 4.08 0.88 -2.96
N GLN A 178 3.82 1.93 -2.18
CA GLN A 178 4.62 2.20 -0.99
C GLN A 178 4.36 1.11 0.05
N LYS A 179 5.42 0.37 0.41
CA LYS A 179 5.39 -0.53 1.57
C LYS A 179 5.28 0.33 2.82
N ILE A 180 4.25 0.11 3.64
CA ILE A 180 4.20 0.68 4.98
C ILE A 180 5.42 0.15 5.73
N GLY A 181 6.29 1.05 6.20
CA GLY A 181 7.42 0.68 7.03
C GLY A 181 6.95 0.00 8.30
N ASN A 182 7.51 -1.17 8.63
CA ASN A 182 7.30 -1.84 9.91
C ASN A 182 7.95 -1.01 11.03
N GLU A 183 7.32 0.08 11.46
CA GLU A 183 7.60 0.76 12.74
C GLU A 183 6.54 0.42 13.80
N VAL A 184 6.02 -0.81 13.77
CA VAL A 184 5.41 -1.43 14.95
C VAL A 184 6.48 -2.34 15.56
N GLY A 185 7.06 -1.89 16.67
CA GLY A 185 8.13 -2.50 17.46
C GLY A 185 8.54 -3.92 17.08
N VAL A 186 9.62 -4.03 16.29
CA VAL A 186 10.41 -5.25 16.16
C VAL A 186 11.09 -5.49 17.51
N GLN A 187 10.40 -6.15 18.44
CA GLN A 187 11.12 -6.92 19.45
C GLN A 187 11.86 -8.01 18.71
N LYS A 188 13.19 -8.08 18.94
CA LYS A 188 14.12 -9.08 18.40
C LYS A 188 13.41 -10.39 18.11
N VAL A 189 13.38 -10.78 16.84
CA VAL A 189 13.11 -12.17 16.45
C VAL A 189 14.13 -13.01 17.19
N ILE A 190 13.66 -13.70 18.23
CA ILE A 190 14.42 -14.76 18.88
C ILE A 190 14.62 -15.80 17.78
N GLN A 191 15.87 -16.11 17.45
CA GLN A 191 16.19 -17.33 16.71
C GLN A 191 15.73 -18.51 17.57
N ILE A 192 14.50 -18.96 17.37
CA ILE A 192 14.02 -20.20 17.96
C ILE A 192 14.51 -21.29 17.01
N HIS A 193 15.67 -21.85 17.33
CA HIS A 193 16.07 -23.15 16.83
C HIS A 193 15.02 -24.17 17.30
N PRO A 194 14.42 -24.99 16.43
CA PRO A 194 13.57 -26.08 16.89
C PRO A 194 14.45 -27.16 17.54
N GLU A 195 14.68 -27.04 18.86
CA GLU A 195 15.26 -28.13 19.66
C GLU A 195 14.28 -29.30 19.88
N SER A 196 13.06 -29.21 19.34
CA SER A 196 12.04 -30.27 19.43
C SER A 196 12.22 -31.41 18.41
N ALA A 197 13.20 -31.32 17.49
CA ALA A 197 13.48 -32.36 16.50
C ALA A 197 14.54 -33.40 16.94
N LYS A 198 14.62 -33.70 18.24
CA LYS A 198 15.45 -34.79 18.77
C LYS A 198 14.56 -35.88 19.37
N GLY A 199 14.25 -36.88 18.55
CA GLY A 199 13.69 -38.13 19.06
C GLY A 199 12.88 -38.90 18.02
N LEU A 200 13.55 -39.54 17.05
CA LEU A 200 13.24 -40.91 16.65
C LEU A 200 14.34 -41.42 15.71
N ASN A 201 15.40 -41.97 16.29
CA ASN A 201 16.29 -42.87 15.56
C ASN A 201 15.65 -44.26 15.58
N GLN A 202 14.99 -44.65 14.48
CA GLN A 202 14.83 -46.05 14.15
C GLN A 202 15.25 -46.27 12.70
N ARG A 203 16.40 -46.93 12.54
CA ARG A 203 16.77 -47.61 11.31
C ARG A 203 15.69 -48.66 11.03
N ILE A 204 14.99 -48.54 9.92
CA ILE A 204 14.22 -49.65 9.36
C ILE A 204 14.85 -50.00 8.02
N ALA A 205 15.37 -51.23 7.98
CA ALA A 205 15.99 -51.86 6.83
C ALA A 205 14.98 -52.01 5.69
N PHE A 206 15.46 -51.86 4.45
CA PHE A 206 14.71 -52.23 3.26
C PHE A 206 14.57 -53.75 3.20
N THR A 207 13.39 -54.25 3.55
CA THR A 207 12.94 -55.58 3.15
C THR A 207 11.66 -55.44 2.32
N ASN A 208 11.75 -55.90 1.07
CA ASN A 208 10.60 -56.11 0.20
C ASN A 208 9.63 -57.07 0.88
N ASN A 209 8.39 -56.64 1.14
CA ASN A 209 7.22 -57.50 1.01
C ASN A 209 5.88 -56.72 1.04
N GLN A 210 5.15 -56.91 -0.05
CA GLN A 210 3.70 -57.00 -0.22
C GLN A 210 2.72 -56.00 0.44
N ARG A 211 2.04 -55.28 -0.46
CA ARG A 211 0.59 -54.98 -0.49
C ARG A 211 -0.10 -54.61 0.83
N GLU A 212 -0.16 -53.31 1.08
CA GLU A 212 -1.37 -52.68 1.65
C GLU A 212 -1.70 -51.42 0.85
N ARG A 213 -2.82 -51.46 0.12
CA ARG A 213 -3.45 -50.27 -0.46
C ARG A 213 -4.07 -49.48 0.69
N SER A 214 -3.29 -48.56 1.28
CA SER A 214 -3.88 -47.47 2.06
C SER A 214 -4.42 -46.44 1.06
N THR A 215 -5.72 -46.17 1.13
CA THR A 215 -6.35 -45.02 0.48
C THR A 215 -5.82 -43.76 1.17
N ARG A 216 -4.61 -43.31 0.81
CA ARG A 216 -4.22 -41.93 1.07
C ARG A 216 -5.20 -41.06 0.29
N SER A 217 -6.13 -40.44 1.01
CA SER A 217 -6.87 -39.28 0.56
C SER A 217 -5.85 -38.31 -0.05
N GLU A 218 -5.76 -38.24 -1.39
CA GLU A 218 -5.01 -37.19 -2.06
C GLU A 218 -5.63 -35.87 -1.59
N THR A 219 -4.96 -35.19 -0.66
CA THR A 219 -5.42 -33.89 -0.15
C THR A 219 -5.50 -32.95 -1.34
N GLN A 220 -6.73 -32.49 -1.64
CA GLN A 220 -7.01 -31.60 -2.75
C GLN A 220 -6.11 -30.37 -2.66
N PHE A 221 -5.37 -30.05 -3.72
CA PHE A 221 -4.53 -28.85 -3.76
C PHE A 221 -5.39 -27.61 -3.54
N LEU A 222 -5.08 -26.86 -2.49
CA LEU A 222 -5.77 -25.64 -2.13
C LEU A 222 -4.92 -24.46 -2.59
N TYR A 223 -5.47 -23.68 -3.53
CA TYR A 223 -4.77 -22.54 -4.12
C TYR A 223 -4.18 -21.63 -3.04
N TYR A 224 -3.00 -21.06 -3.33
CA TYR A 224 -2.19 -20.23 -2.46
C TYR A 224 -1.66 -20.93 -1.19
N ILE A 225 -2.54 -21.43 -0.32
CA ILE A 225 -2.13 -21.93 1.00
C ILE A 225 -1.29 -23.21 0.91
N SER A 226 -1.51 -24.07 -0.09
CA SER A 226 -0.66 -25.25 -0.29
C SER A 226 0.79 -24.86 -0.58
N SER A 227 1.03 -23.78 -1.34
CA SER A 227 2.38 -23.26 -1.57
C SER A 227 2.99 -22.67 -0.29
N VAL A 228 2.18 -21.94 0.49
CA VAL A 228 2.60 -21.37 1.78
C VAL A 228 2.97 -22.46 2.78
N ILE A 229 2.11 -23.45 3.00
CA ILE A 229 2.36 -24.58 3.90
C ILE A 229 3.65 -25.29 3.49
N ARG A 230 3.83 -25.61 2.20
CA ARG A 230 5.06 -26.24 1.70
C ARG A 230 6.30 -25.45 2.11
N CYS A 231 6.29 -24.12 1.95
CA CYS A 231 7.41 -23.27 2.33
C CYS A 231 7.62 -23.17 3.85
N TYR A 232 6.57 -23.25 4.68
CA TYR A 232 6.72 -23.32 6.14
C TYR A 232 7.24 -24.66 6.63
N MET A 233 6.87 -25.77 5.97
CA MET A 233 7.29 -27.13 6.35
C MET A 233 8.67 -27.51 5.78
N THR A 234 9.21 -26.73 4.84
CA THR A 234 10.57 -26.95 4.32
C THR A 234 11.61 -26.45 5.34
N PRO A 235 12.54 -27.29 5.83
CA PRO A 235 13.56 -26.88 6.80
C PRO A 235 14.53 -25.83 6.24
N GLU A 236 14.86 -25.93 4.96
CA GLU A 236 15.81 -25.04 4.30
C GLU A 236 15.22 -23.64 4.09
N ILE A 237 15.95 -22.61 4.53
CA ILE A 237 15.54 -21.20 4.33
C ILE A 237 16.30 -20.64 3.13
N THR A 238 15.79 -20.96 1.93
CA THR A 238 16.24 -20.30 0.69
C THR A 238 15.52 -18.95 0.52
N LYS A 239 16.08 -18.05 -0.30
CA LYS A 239 15.46 -16.73 -0.57
C LYS A 239 14.00 -16.86 -1.08
N PRO A 240 13.66 -17.75 -2.04
CA PRO A 240 12.26 -17.94 -2.44
C PRO A 240 11.35 -18.39 -1.29
N ILE A 241 11.82 -19.32 -0.45
CA ILE A 241 11.05 -19.80 0.72
C ILE A 241 10.82 -18.65 1.70
N GLN A 242 11.85 -17.86 1.99
CA GLN A 242 11.74 -16.70 2.85
C GLN A 242 10.73 -15.68 2.31
N GLN A 243 10.74 -15.40 1.00
CA GLN A 243 9.78 -14.48 0.38
C GLN A 243 8.33 -14.94 0.54
N VAL A 244 8.05 -16.24 0.40
CA VAL A 244 6.70 -16.80 0.63
C VAL A 244 6.29 -16.69 2.11
N ARG A 245 7.22 -16.94 3.04
CA ARG A 245 6.95 -16.78 4.48
C ARG A 245 6.65 -15.32 4.83
N GLU A 246 7.45 -14.39 4.33
CA GLU A 246 7.23 -12.95 4.51
C GLU A 246 5.90 -12.49 3.89
N HIS A 247 5.50 -13.07 2.76
CA HIS A 247 4.21 -12.79 2.13
C HIS A 247 3.03 -13.15 3.06
N LEU A 248 3.07 -14.31 3.74
CA LEU A 248 2.03 -14.66 4.71
C LEU A 248 2.03 -13.69 5.90
N VAL A 249 3.20 -13.33 6.44
CA VAL A 249 3.31 -12.34 7.53
C VAL A 249 2.68 -11.00 7.12
N GLN A 250 3.01 -10.51 5.93
CA GLN A 250 2.45 -9.27 5.39
C GLN A 250 0.92 -9.36 5.20
N SER A 251 0.42 -10.53 4.80
CA SER A 251 -1.02 -10.77 4.67
C SER A 251 -1.74 -10.70 6.02
N ILE A 252 -1.15 -11.26 7.08
CA ILE A 252 -1.68 -11.14 8.45
C ILE A 252 -1.67 -9.69 8.91
N SER A 253 -0.56 -8.96 8.72
CA SER A 253 -0.46 -7.55 9.10
C SER A 253 -1.48 -6.67 8.37
N ALA A 254 -1.69 -6.89 7.08
CA ALA A 254 -2.71 -6.19 6.30
C ALA A 254 -4.13 -6.47 6.83
N ALA A 255 -4.41 -7.72 7.21
CA ALA A 255 -5.70 -8.08 7.80
C ALA A 255 -5.94 -7.34 9.13
N GLN A 256 -4.91 -7.20 9.97
CA GLN A 256 -4.99 -6.44 11.23
C GLN A 256 -5.18 -4.94 11.00
N TYR A 257 -4.46 -4.37 10.03
CA TYR A 257 -4.54 -2.96 9.66
C TYR A 257 -5.94 -2.55 9.20
N SER A 258 -6.69 -3.46 8.57
CA SER A 258 -8.06 -3.20 8.10
C SER A 258 -9.02 -2.67 9.18
N LYS A 259 -8.82 -3.01 10.47
CA LYS A 259 -9.66 -2.51 11.59
C LYS A 259 -9.57 -0.99 11.78
N MET A 260 -8.45 -0.41 11.37
CA MET A 260 -8.16 1.01 11.57
C MET A 260 -8.65 1.86 10.39
N MET A 261 -9.11 1.22 9.32
CA MET A 261 -9.54 1.90 8.10
C MET A 261 -11.02 2.25 8.14
N ASN A 262 -11.31 3.54 8.06
CA ASN A 262 -12.62 4.08 7.70
C ASN A 262 -12.45 4.98 6.49
N SER A 263 -12.70 4.48 5.28
CA SER A 263 -12.62 5.34 4.09
C SER A 263 -13.94 5.42 3.36
N GLN A 264 -14.47 6.65 3.33
CA GLN A 264 -15.52 7.11 2.42
C GLN A 264 -14.92 7.79 1.16
N GLN A 265 -13.59 7.91 1.07
CA GLN A 265 -12.91 8.63 -0.02
C GLN A 265 -13.13 7.99 -1.40
N TYR A 266 -13.61 6.74 -1.45
CA TYR A 266 -13.92 6.07 -2.70
C TYR A 266 -15.09 6.71 -3.47
N GLU A 267 -16.01 7.42 -2.80
CA GLU A 267 -17.20 7.98 -3.46
C GLU A 267 -16.82 9.04 -4.51
N GLU A 268 -15.80 9.87 -4.24
CA GLU A 268 -15.28 10.86 -5.19
C GLU A 268 -14.56 10.23 -6.39
N LYS A 269 -14.11 8.99 -6.23
CA LYS A 269 -13.37 8.22 -7.25
C LYS A 269 -14.26 7.23 -8.00
N LYS A 270 -15.55 7.20 -7.68
CA LYS A 270 -16.50 6.21 -8.19
C LYS A 270 -16.80 6.46 -9.66
N VAL A 271 -16.73 5.39 -10.45
CA VAL A 271 -17.05 5.40 -11.88
C VAL A 271 -17.98 4.25 -12.23
N ASN A 272 -18.91 4.50 -13.14
CA ASN A 272 -19.75 3.45 -13.70
C ASN A 272 -19.15 3.00 -15.04
N LEU A 273 -18.87 1.71 -15.16
CA LEU A 273 -18.34 1.11 -16.37
C LEU A 273 -19.48 0.78 -17.35
N PRO A 274 -19.24 0.74 -18.67
CA PRO A 274 -20.19 0.18 -19.63
C PRO A 274 -20.71 -1.19 -19.17
N GLN A 275 -21.99 -1.46 -19.38
CA GLN A 275 -22.54 -2.77 -19.06
C GLN A 275 -21.98 -3.79 -20.05
N ILE A 276 -21.19 -4.70 -19.53
CA ILE A 276 -20.74 -5.90 -20.25
C ILE A 276 -21.69 -7.03 -19.80
N SER A 277 -21.76 -8.12 -20.56
CA SER A 277 -22.56 -9.33 -20.26
C SER A 277 -22.59 -9.72 -18.77
N PHE A 278 -23.48 -10.64 -18.38
CA PHE A 278 -23.61 -11.24 -17.02
C PHE A 278 -22.37 -12.03 -16.49
N LYS A 279 -21.16 -11.66 -16.90
CA LYS A 279 -19.90 -12.22 -16.43
C LYS A 279 -19.53 -11.60 -15.09
N LYS A 280 -18.88 -12.42 -14.25
CA LYS A 280 -18.11 -11.94 -13.10
C LYS A 280 -16.90 -11.14 -13.56
N THR A 281 -16.42 -10.26 -12.68
CA THR A 281 -15.31 -9.36 -12.94
C THR A 281 -14.09 -9.79 -12.13
N ILE A 282 -12.96 -9.95 -12.81
CA ILE A 282 -11.65 -10.19 -12.18
C ILE A 282 -10.82 -8.93 -12.37
N VAL A 283 -10.38 -8.36 -11.25
CA VAL A 283 -9.45 -7.25 -11.22
C VAL A 283 -8.07 -7.80 -10.93
N PHE A 284 -7.11 -7.58 -11.83
CA PHE A 284 -5.72 -7.93 -11.65
C PHE A 284 -4.91 -6.71 -11.24
N ASP A 285 -4.05 -6.85 -10.25
CA ASP A 285 -2.87 -6.02 -10.14
C ASP A 285 -1.87 -6.28 -11.30
N LEU A 286 -0.89 -5.39 -11.46
CA LEU A 286 0.10 -5.45 -12.53
C LEU A 286 1.48 -5.89 -12.03
N ASP A 287 2.13 -5.06 -11.22
CA ASP A 287 3.53 -5.22 -10.81
C ASP A 287 3.68 -6.32 -9.74
N GLU A 288 4.68 -7.19 -9.86
CA GLU A 288 4.83 -8.45 -9.10
C GLU A 288 3.65 -9.45 -9.22
N THR A 289 2.59 -9.11 -9.96
CA THR A 289 1.41 -9.96 -10.20
C THR A 289 1.43 -10.58 -11.60
N LEU A 290 1.39 -9.76 -12.66
CA LEU A 290 1.44 -10.19 -14.08
C LEU A 290 2.83 -10.03 -14.69
N ILE A 291 3.63 -9.10 -14.16
CA ILE A 291 4.96 -8.73 -14.64
C ILE A 291 5.82 -8.32 -13.46
N HIS A 292 7.11 -8.12 -13.70
CA HIS A 292 8.01 -7.45 -12.76
C HIS A 292 8.90 -6.48 -13.53
N CYS A 293 8.96 -5.24 -13.06
CA CYS A 293 9.88 -4.25 -13.61
C CYS A 293 11.20 -4.28 -12.84
N ASN A 294 12.29 -4.55 -13.54
CA ASN A 294 13.61 -4.54 -12.93
C ASN A 294 13.98 -3.12 -12.45
N GLU A 295 14.73 -3.05 -11.35
CA GLU A 295 15.21 -1.77 -10.79
C GLU A 295 16.19 -1.03 -11.72
N SER A 296 16.81 -1.76 -12.65
CA SER A 296 17.81 -1.25 -13.58
C SER A 296 17.69 -1.94 -14.92
N ILE A 297 17.83 -1.16 -16.00
CA ILE A 297 17.89 -1.69 -17.37
C ILE A 297 19.09 -2.62 -17.62
N LYS A 298 20.10 -2.57 -16.75
CA LYS A 298 21.26 -3.48 -16.82
C LYS A 298 20.89 -4.92 -16.46
N VAL A 299 19.79 -5.12 -15.73
CA VAL A 299 19.25 -6.44 -15.46
C VAL A 299 18.45 -6.85 -16.70
N PRO A 300 18.82 -7.94 -17.40
CA PRO A 300 18.09 -8.40 -18.56
C PRO A 300 16.67 -8.80 -18.14
N GLY A 301 15.67 -8.20 -18.80
CA GLY A 301 14.28 -8.61 -18.74
C GLY A 301 13.88 -9.33 -20.03
N ASP A 302 12.63 -9.77 -20.11
CA ASP A 302 12.09 -10.36 -21.35
C ASP A 302 11.88 -9.30 -22.42
N VAL A 303 11.57 -8.07 -22.01
CA VAL A 303 11.32 -6.95 -22.92
C VAL A 303 11.82 -5.64 -22.32
N ILE A 304 12.27 -4.73 -23.19
CA ILE A 304 12.56 -3.34 -22.84
C ILE A 304 11.48 -2.45 -23.46
N LEU A 305 10.75 -1.71 -22.63
CA LEU A 305 9.67 -0.84 -23.07
C LEU A 305 10.02 0.65 -22.85
N PRO A 306 9.84 1.52 -23.86
CA PRO A 306 10.06 2.96 -23.71
C PRO A 306 8.87 3.62 -23.02
N ILE A 307 9.09 4.14 -21.81
CA ILE A 307 8.07 4.82 -21.01
C ILE A 307 8.23 6.32 -21.17
N ARG A 308 7.24 6.96 -21.80
CA ARG A 308 7.19 8.41 -21.94
C ARG A 308 6.48 9.03 -20.75
N PHE A 309 7.19 9.88 -20.01
CA PHE A 309 6.64 10.62 -18.88
C PHE A 309 5.88 11.88 -19.33
N PRO A 310 4.96 12.40 -18.50
CA PRO A 310 4.30 13.67 -18.75
C PRO A 310 5.27 14.85 -18.95
N THR A 311 6.48 14.77 -18.39
CA THR A 311 7.56 15.76 -18.59
C THR A 311 8.13 15.77 -20.01
N GLY A 312 7.81 14.76 -20.82
CA GLY A 312 8.34 14.54 -22.17
C GLY A 312 9.53 13.57 -22.22
N ASP A 313 10.17 13.32 -21.08
CA ASP A 313 11.30 12.38 -20.95
C ASP A 313 10.86 10.95 -21.28
N VAL A 314 11.77 10.18 -21.88
CA VAL A 314 11.57 8.74 -22.13
C VAL A 314 12.60 7.95 -21.33
N ILE A 315 12.13 6.98 -20.57
CA ILE A 315 12.99 6.03 -19.85
C ILE A 315 12.65 4.62 -20.30
N GLU A 316 13.67 3.83 -20.55
CA GLU A 316 13.53 2.43 -20.88
C GLU A 316 13.34 1.60 -19.61
N ALA A 317 12.28 0.78 -19.58
CA ALA A 317 11.95 -0.14 -18.51
C ALA A 317 12.27 -1.58 -18.94
N SER A 318 13.14 -2.27 -18.20
CA SER A 318 13.42 -3.69 -18.39
C SER A 318 12.39 -4.51 -17.61
N ILE A 319 11.58 -5.30 -18.30
CA ILE A 319 10.40 -5.97 -17.74
C ILE A 319 10.51 -7.48 -17.93
N ASN A 320 10.30 -8.21 -16.84
CA ASN A 320 10.03 -9.63 -16.85
C ASN A 320 8.52 -9.87 -16.94
N ILE A 321 8.09 -10.68 -17.90
CA ILE A 321 6.71 -11.12 -18.02
C ILE A 321 6.53 -12.37 -17.17
N ARG A 322 5.52 -12.40 -16.30
CA ARG A 322 5.23 -13.61 -15.55
C ARG A 322 4.85 -14.73 -16.51
N PRO A 323 5.44 -15.94 -16.39
CA PRO A 323 5.06 -17.05 -17.22
C PRO A 323 3.53 -17.23 -17.29
N TYR A 324 3.02 -17.50 -18.49
CA TYR A 324 1.61 -17.69 -18.79
C TYR A 324 0.71 -16.44 -18.68
N ALA A 325 1.22 -15.23 -18.38
CA ALA A 325 0.39 -14.03 -18.23
C ALA A 325 -0.56 -13.78 -19.41
N GLN A 326 -0.04 -13.72 -20.64
CA GLN A 326 -0.87 -13.50 -21.83
C GLN A 326 -1.85 -14.65 -22.09
N GLN A 327 -1.42 -15.90 -21.91
CA GLN A 327 -2.27 -17.08 -22.08
C GLN A 327 -3.45 -17.09 -21.10
N VAL A 328 -3.19 -16.75 -19.84
CA VAL A 328 -4.21 -16.71 -18.78
C VAL A 328 -5.18 -15.54 -19.01
N LEU A 329 -4.70 -14.35 -19.38
CA LEU A 329 -5.56 -13.22 -19.77
C LEU A 329 -6.46 -13.57 -20.96
N GLN A 330 -5.90 -14.20 -21.99
CA GLN A 330 -6.67 -14.67 -23.15
C GLN A 330 -7.71 -15.71 -22.75
N THR A 331 -7.39 -16.63 -21.84
CA THR A 331 -8.30 -17.69 -21.40
C THR A 331 -9.43 -17.13 -20.55
N LEU A 332 -9.11 -16.33 -19.54
CA LEU A 332 -10.08 -15.78 -18.59
C LEU A 332 -11.01 -14.76 -19.24
N SER A 333 -10.55 -13.95 -20.20
CA SER A 333 -11.40 -12.96 -20.89
C SER A 333 -12.62 -13.56 -21.62
N ARG A 334 -12.53 -14.85 -22.01
CA ARG A 334 -13.68 -15.58 -22.58
C ARG A 334 -14.79 -15.81 -21.55
N HIS A 335 -14.46 -15.86 -20.26
CA HIS A 335 -15.38 -16.23 -19.18
C HIS A 335 -15.70 -15.10 -18.20
N PHE A 336 -14.80 -14.12 -18.09
CA PHE A 336 -14.87 -13.02 -17.13
C PHE A 336 -14.70 -11.68 -17.83
N GLU A 337 -15.19 -10.61 -17.22
CA GLU A 337 -14.70 -9.26 -17.49
C GLU A 337 -13.35 -9.11 -16.78
N LEU A 338 -12.32 -8.68 -17.51
CA LEU A 338 -10.99 -8.46 -16.93
C LEU A 338 -10.70 -6.97 -16.80
N ILE A 339 -10.25 -6.56 -15.63
CA ILE A 339 -9.83 -5.20 -15.32
C ILE A 339 -8.41 -5.25 -14.80
N VAL A 340 -7.55 -4.32 -15.20
CA VAL A 340 -6.27 -4.08 -14.51
C VAL A 340 -6.46 -2.89 -13.57
N PHE A 341 -6.16 -3.07 -12.28
CA PHE A 341 -6.14 -1.99 -11.29
C PHE A 341 -4.80 -2.01 -10.60
N THR A 342 -3.93 -1.05 -10.96
CA THR A 342 -2.57 -0.95 -10.42
C THR A 342 -2.39 0.33 -9.59
N ALA A 343 -1.52 0.28 -8.58
CA ALA A 343 -1.05 1.46 -7.88
C ALA A 343 0.04 2.23 -8.65
N SER A 344 0.38 1.80 -9.87
CA SER A 344 1.33 2.48 -10.76
C SER A 344 0.66 3.60 -11.56
N HIS A 345 1.45 4.56 -12.03
CA HIS A 345 0.92 5.64 -12.87
C HIS A 345 0.57 5.16 -14.27
N SER A 346 -0.42 5.82 -14.88
CA SER A 346 -0.95 5.47 -16.19
C SER A 346 0.09 5.52 -17.32
N CYS A 347 1.07 6.43 -17.27
CA CYS A 347 2.12 6.54 -18.29
C CYS A 347 2.97 5.26 -18.42
N TYR A 348 3.24 4.60 -17.31
CA TYR A 348 3.95 3.31 -17.26
C TYR A 348 2.99 2.17 -17.55
N ALA A 349 1.91 2.07 -16.77
CA ALA A 349 1.03 0.92 -16.80
C ALA A 349 0.36 0.72 -18.18
N ASN A 350 0.01 1.80 -18.89
CA ASN A 350 -0.57 1.66 -20.24
C ASN A 350 0.38 0.98 -21.22
N VAL A 351 1.68 1.31 -21.19
CA VAL A 351 2.66 0.71 -22.11
C VAL A 351 2.80 -0.78 -21.83
N VAL A 352 2.85 -1.16 -20.55
CA VAL A 352 2.95 -2.57 -20.15
C VAL A 352 1.68 -3.35 -20.47
N ILE A 353 0.51 -2.77 -20.20
CA ILE A 353 -0.77 -3.42 -20.51
C ILE A 353 -0.97 -3.55 -22.03
N ASP A 354 -0.58 -2.56 -22.83
CA ASP A 354 -0.62 -2.64 -24.29
C ASP A 354 0.35 -3.70 -24.83
N TYR A 355 1.48 -3.95 -24.15
CA TYR A 355 2.37 -5.07 -24.49
C TYR A 355 1.74 -6.43 -24.15
N LEU A 356 1.06 -6.54 -23.00
CA LEU A 356 0.38 -7.78 -22.59
C LEU A 356 -0.83 -8.11 -23.47
N ASP A 357 -1.67 -7.13 -23.79
CA ASP A 357 -2.88 -7.27 -24.62
C ASP A 357 -2.78 -6.36 -25.87
N PRO A 358 -1.95 -6.72 -26.86
CA PRO A 358 -1.67 -5.86 -28.02
C PRO A 358 -2.89 -5.63 -28.91
N THR A 359 -3.82 -6.58 -28.93
CA THR A 359 -5.06 -6.49 -29.70
C THR A 359 -6.20 -5.78 -28.95
N LYS A 360 -5.99 -5.47 -27.66
CA LYS A 360 -6.98 -4.85 -26.77
C LYS A 360 -8.30 -5.63 -26.72
N GLN A 361 -8.19 -6.96 -26.69
CA GLN A 361 -9.35 -7.87 -26.72
C GLN A 361 -9.61 -8.56 -25.37
N TRP A 362 -8.65 -8.51 -24.44
CA TRP A 362 -8.73 -9.29 -23.20
C TRP A 362 -9.07 -8.41 -22.00
N ILE A 363 -8.44 -7.24 -21.89
CA ILE A 363 -8.60 -6.32 -20.76
C ILE A 363 -9.64 -5.25 -21.10
N SER A 364 -10.75 -5.25 -20.37
CA SER A 364 -11.90 -4.37 -20.61
C SER A 364 -11.67 -2.95 -20.08
N HIS A 365 -11.08 -2.83 -18.87
CA HIS A 365 -10.87 -1.53 -18.21
C HIS A 365 -9.52 -1.46 -17.49
N ARG A 366 -9.03 -0.24 -17.27
CA ARG A 366 -7.76 0.05 -16.62
C ARG A 366 -7.95 1.14 -15.56
N PHE A 367 -7.52 0.85 -14.34
CA PHE A 367 -7.49 1.75 -13.21
C PHE A 367 -6.05 1.89 -12.73
N PHE A 368 -5.67 3.12 -12.39
CA PHE A 368 -4.30 3.48 -12.05
C PHE A 368 -4.25 4.08 -10.64
N ARG A 369 -3.06 4.55 -10.24
CA ARG A 369 -2.80 5.17 -8.93
C ARG A 369 -3.87 6.17 -8.49
N GLU A 370 -4.37 7.01 -9.41
CA GLU A 370 -5.34 8.05 -9.11
C GLU A 370 -6.71 7.49 -8.67
N SER A 371 -7.00 6.25 -9.06
CA SER A 371 -8.20 5.52 -8.66
C SER A 371 -8.08 4.87 -7.27
N CYS A 372 -6.86 4.72 -6.74
CA CYS A 372 -6.64 4.21 -5.40
C CYS A 372 -7.08 5.23 -4.32
N VAL A 373 -7.44 4.71 -3.16
CA VAL A 373 -7.57 5.47 -1.91
C VAL A 373 -6.19 5.46 -1.24
N GLN A 374 -5.61 6.62 -1.00
CA GLN A 374 -4.32 6.72 -0.33
C GLN A 374 -4.51 6.86 1.18
N THR A 375 -3.83 6.02 1.97
CA THR A 375 -3.84 6.11 3.43
C THR A 375 -2.93 7.23 3.92
N GLU A 376 -3.07 7.61 5.20
CA GLU A 376 -2.20 8.62 5.82
C GLU A 376 -0.73 8.18 5.83
N GLU A 377 -0.48 6.88 5.90
CA GLU A 377 0.84 6.26 5.84
C GLU A 377 1.38 6.10 4.41
N GLY A 378 0.62 6.56 3.40
CA GLY A 378 1.03 6.56 2.00
C GLY A 378 0.73 5.27 1.23
N ALA A 379 0.08 4.28 1.85
CA ALA A 379 -0.33 3.06 1.16
C ALA A 379 -1.47 3.34 0.19
N TYR A 380 -1.51 2.59 -0.92
CA TYR A 380 -2.58 2.68 -1.90
C TYR A 380 -3.51 1.47 -1.74
N ILE A 381 -4.75 1.74 -1.35
CA ILE A 381 -5.83 0.77 -1.23
C ILE A 381 -6.67 0.82 -2.51
N LYS A 382 -6.96 -0.35 -3.07
CA LYS A 382 -7.79 -0.54 -4.26
C LYS A 382 -9.22 -0.83 -3.82
N ASP A 383 -9.90 0.21 -3.35
CA ASP A 383 -11.28 0.10 -2.90
C ASP A 383 -12.19 -0.29 -4.08
N LEU A 384 -12.68 -1.53 -4.10
CA LEU A 384 -13.46 -2.05 -5.22
C LEU A 384 -14.80 -1.34 -5.43
N ARG A 385 -15.29 -0.58 -4.44
CA ARG A 385 -16.52 0.23 -4.57
C ARG A 385 -16.37 1.41 -5.51
N VAL A 386 -15.14 1.77 -5.90
CA VAL A 386 -14.90 2.75 -6.99
C VAL A 386 -15.49 2.26 -8.31
N ILE A 387 -15.67 0.95 -8.49
CA ILE A 387 -16.35 0.36 -9.64
C ILE A 387 -17.86 0.34 -9.34
N GLY A 388 -18.49 1.50 -9.51
CA GLY A 388 -19.78 1.83 -8.89
C GLY A 388 -20.97 0.96 -9.31
N ASN A 389 -20.90 0.33 -10.47
CA ASN A 389 -21.95 -0.54 -11.01
C ASN A 389 -21.50 -2.00 -11.19
N ARG A 390 -20.54 -2.46 -10.39
CA ARG A 390 -20.23 -3.89 -10.23
C ARG A 390 -20.52 -4.31 -8.80
N GLN A 391 -21.28 -5.40 -8.65
CA GLN A 391 -21.62 -5.92 -7.35
C GLN A 391 -20.41 -6.66 -6.74
N LEU A 392 -20.12 -6.42 -5.46
CA LEU A 392 -19.06 -7.14 -4.75
C LEU A 392 -19.29 -8.65 -4.68
N SER A 393 -20.50 -9.15 -4.92
CA SER A 393 -20.78 -10.60 -5.03
C SER A 393 -20.18 -11.25 -6.29
N ASP A 394 -19.80 -10.44 -7.28
CA ASP A 394 -19.35 -10.90 -8.60
C ASP A 394 -17.98 -10.33 -8.99
N LEU A 395 -17.28 -9.69 -8.04
CA LEU A 395 -16.03 -8.95 -8.27
C LEU A 395 -14.92 -9.48 -7.35
N VAL A 396 -13.77 -9.83 -7.91
CA VAL A 396 -12.57 -10.22 -7.13
C VAL A 396 -11.35 -9.40 -7.53
N LEU A 397 -10.40 -9.24 -6.60
CA LEU A 397 -9.12 -8.56 -6.81
C LEU A 397 -7.97 -9.52 -6.54
N VAL A 398 -7.19 -9.82 -7.57
CA VAL A 398 -5.94 -10.58 -7.49
C VAL A 398 -4.80 -9.59 -7.31
N ASP A 399 -4.08 -9.70 -6.19
CA ASP A 399 -3.00 -8.78 -5.83
C ASP A 399 -1.99 -9.47 -4.91
N ASN A 400 -0.70 -9.19 -5.11
CA ASN A 400 0.36 -9.73 -4.26
C ASN A 400 0.49 -8.96 -2.94
N ALA A 401 0.02 -7.71 -2.88
CA ALA A 401 0.03 -6.91 -1.68
C ALA A 401 -1.33 -6.95 -0.99
N ALA A 402 -1.43 -7.69 0.12
CA ALA A 402 -2.67 -7.80 0.88
C ALA A 402 -3.22 -6.45 1.39
N TYR A 403 -2.37 -5.42 1.53
CA TYR A 403 -2.80 -4.05 1.85
C TYR A 403 -3.71 -3.46 0.76
N SER A 404 -3.53 -3.84 -0.51
CA SER A 404 -4.34 -3.35 -1.63
C SER A 404 -5.82 -3.66 -1.46
N PHE A 405 -6.16 -4.83 -0.92
CA PHE A 405 -7.53 -5.30 -0.72
C PHE A 405 -7.92 -5.41 0.76
N CYS A 406 -7.16 -4.81 1.68
CA CYS A 406 -7.34 -5.06 3.12
C CYS A 406 -8.71 -4.65 3.67
N ILE A 407 -9.41 -3.70 3.04
CA ILE A 407 -10.76 -3.28 3.42
C ILE A 407 -11.87 -4.18 2.82
N GLN A 408 -11.55 -4.99 1.80
CA GLN A 408 -12.46 -5.96 1.17
C GLN A 408 -11.80 -7.35 1.07
N GLN A 409 -11.32 -7.87 2.20
CA GLN A 409 -10.56 -9.13 2.26
C GLN A 409 -11.25 -10.31 1.56
N LEU A 410 -12.58 -10.42 1.69
CA LEU A 410 -13.35 -11.49 1.05
C LEU A 410 -13.43 -11.37 -0.48
N ASN A 411 -13.15 -10.20 -1.05
CA ASN A 411 -13.01 -10.00 -2.48
C ASN A 411 -11.56 -10.19 -2.95
N GLY A 412 -10.59 -10.17 -2.04
CA GLY A 412 -9.17 -10.35 -2.34
C GLY A 412 -8.79 -11.80 -2.59
N ILE A 413 -7.89 -12.02 -3.55
CA ILE A 413 -7.22 -13.28 -3.83
C ILE A 413 -5.72 -13.00 -3.78
N PRO A 414 -5.00 -13.54 -2.78
CA PRO A 414 -3.57 -13.31 -2.65
C PRO A 414 -2.84 -14.11 -3.74
N ILE A 415 -1.79 -13.53 -4.31
CA ILE A 415 -0.91 -14.20 -5.26
C ILE A 415 0.55 -13.96 -4.87
N LEU A 416 1.39 -15.00 -4.96
CA LEU A 416 2.79 -14.86 -4.61
C LEU A 416 3.52 -13.89 -5.56
N ASN A 417 4.45 -13.10 -5.01
CA ASN A 417 5.29 -12.17 -5.75
C ASN A 417 6.03 -12.86 -6.91
N PHE A 418 6.05 -12.21 -8.07
CA PHE A 418 6.88 -12.59 -9.21
C PHE A 418 8.04 -11.62 -9.42
N TYR A 419 9.20 -12.14 -9.84
CA TYR A 419 10.38 -11.35 -10.17
C TYR A 419 10.96 -11.75 -11.53
N ASP A 420 11.56 -12.92 -11.62
CA ASP A 420 12.28 -13.36 -12.83
C ASP A 420 12.22 -14.88 -13.09
N ASN A 421 11.64 -15.67 -12.17
CA ASN A 421 11.61 -17.12 -12.26
C ASN A 421 10.76 -17.61 -13.46
N LYS A 422 11.42 -18.05 -14.53
CA LYS A 422 10.76 -18.54 -15.75
C LYS A 422 10.02 -19.88 -15.57
N SER A 423 10.27 -20.59 -14.47
CA SER A 423 9.56 -21.82 -14.11
C SER A 423 8.36 -21.57 -13.18
N ASP A 424 8.01 -20.31 -12.89
CA ASP A 424 6.80 -19.94 -12.13
C ASP A 424 5.55 -20.50 -12.85
N GLN A 425 4.64 -21.12 -12.08
CA GLN A 425 3.37 -21.66 -12.56
C GLN A 425 2.17 -21.07 -11.82
N GLU A 426 2.37 -20.02 -11.03
CA GLU A 426 1.37 -19.48 -10.11
C GLU A 426 0.12 -19.01 -10.85
N LEU A 427 0.26 -18.39 -12.02
CA LEU A 427 -0.87 -17.94 -12.83
C LEU A 427 -1.72 -19.11 -13.38
N LEU A 428 -1.14 -20.29 -13.58
CA LEU A 428 -1.91 -21.47 -13.98
C LEU A 428 -2.74 -22.01 -12.80
N TYR A 429 -2.15 -22.05 -11.60
CA TYR A 429 -2.89 -22.44 -10.39
C TYR A 429 -4.01 -21.45 -10.09
N LEU A 430 -3.74 -20.15 -10.22
CA LEU A 430 -4.74 -19.10 -10.08
C LEU A 430 -5.85 -19.23 -11.12
N GLN A 431 -5.51 -19.49 -12.40
CA GLN A 431 -6.51 -19.68 -13.45
C GLN A 431 -7.49 -20.81 -13.07
N ASN A 432 -6.99 -21.93 -12.56
CA ASN A 432 -7.83 -23.05 -12.14
C ASN A 432 -8.76 -22.64 -10.98
N TYR A 433 -8.25 -21.90 -10.00
CA TYR A 433 -9.04 -21.37 -8.89
C TYR A 433 -10.15 -20.42 -9.37
N LEU A 434 -9.83 -19.48 -10.24
CA LEU A 434 -10.78 -18.52 -10.81
C LEU A 434 -11.86 -19.22 -11.66
N MET A 435 -11.47 -20.21 -12.47
CA MET A 435 -12.41 -20.99 -13.27
C MET A 435 -13.39 -21.80 -12.41
N ALA A 436 -12.96 -22.33 -11.27
CA ALA A 436 -13.84 -23.00 -10.31
C ALA A 436 -14.86 -22.03 -9.68
N MET A 437 -14.48 -20.78 -9.46
CA MET A 437 -15.34 -19.73 -8.90
C MET A 437 -16.38 -19.19 -9.88
N LYS A 438 -16.22 -19.42 -11.19
CA LYS A 438 -17.09 -18.87 -12.26
C LYS A 438 -18.59 -18.99 -11.96
N TYR A 439 -19.01 -20.12 -11.37
CA TYR A 439 -20.41 -20.42 -11.09
C TYR A 439 -20.86 -20.12 -9.65
N ALA A 440 -19.98 -19.56 -8.82
CA ALA A 440 -20.33 -19.16 -7.47
C ALA A 440 -21.44 -18.10 -7.50
N LYS A 441 -22.44 -18.23 -6.64
CA LYS A 441 -23.48 -17.20 -6.48
C LYS A 441 -22.91 -15.90 -5.90
N ASP A 442 -21.96 -16.04 -4.98
CA ASP A 442 -21.23 -14.95 -4.36
C ASP A 442 -19.76 -15.36 -4.22
N VAL A 443 -18.87 -14.65 -4.91
CA VAL A 443 -17.43 -14.93 -4.90
C VAL A 443 -16.81 -14.79 -3.51
N ARG A 444 -17.41 -13.96 -2.64
CA ARG A 444 -16.92 -13.72 -1.27
C ARG A 444 -17.10 -14.95 -0.39
N GLN A 445 -18.21 -15.68 -0.57
CA GLN A 445 -18.45 -16.94 0.13
C GLN A 445 -17.47 -18.02 -0.34
N PHE A 446 -17.19 -18.06 -1.64
CA PHE A 446 -16.18 -18.96 -2.21
C PHE A 446 -14.80 -18.67 -1.61
N ASN A 447 -14.36 -17.40 -1.61
CA ASN A 447 -13.09 -17.00 -0.99
C ASN A 447 -13.05 -17.29 0.52
N GLN A 448 -14.15 -17.04 1.24
CA GLN A 448 -14.25 -17.35 2.66
C GLN A 448 -14.01 -18.84 2.94
N GLN A 449 -14.59 -19.73 2.12
CA GLN A 449 -14.44 -21.17 2.28
C GLN A 449 -13.01 -21.64 2.02
N TYR A 450 -12.40 -21.17 0.93
CA TYR A 450 -11.13 -21.73 0.44
C TYR A 450 -9.88 -20.95 0.89
N LEU A 451 -9.95 -19.63 1.04
CA LEU A 451 -8.80 -18.80 1.43
C LEU A 451 -8.84 -18.36 2.90
N LYS A 452 -10.03 -18.27 3.50
CA LYS A 452 -10.25 -17.93 4.92
C LYS A 452 -9.56 -16.61 5.35
N LEU A 453 -9.39 -15.66 4.43
CA LEU A 453 -8.64 -14.41 4.70
C LEU A 453 -9.28 -13.55 5.80
N ASP A 454 -10.60 -13.60 5.94
CA ASP A 454 -11.35 -12.93 7.01
C ASP A 454 -10.92 -13.38 8.42
N LYS A 455 -10.31 -14.57 8.52
CA LYS A 455 -9.80 -15.13 9.78
C LYS A 455 -8.37 -14.75 10.10
N PHE A 456 -7.61 -14.22 9.14
CA PHE A 456 -6.18 -13.92 9.35
C PHE A 456 -5.97 -12.87 10.46
N ILE A 457 -6.96 -12.01 10.64
CA ILE A 457 -7.02 -10.96 11.66
C ILE A 457 -6.96 -11.48 13.10
N GLU A 458 -7.29 -12.76 13.32
CA GLU A 458 -7.29 -13.43 14.62
C GLU A 458 -5.89 -13.88 15.05
N PHE A 459 -4.91 -13.85 14.13
CA PHE A 459 -3.57 -14.41 14.34
C PHE A 459 -2.48 -13.34 14.29
N LYS A 460 -1.38 -13.61 14.98
CA LYS A 460 -0.10 -12.87 14.87
C LYS A 460 1.02 -13.78 14.38
N ASP A 461 1.01 -15.04 14.81
CA ASP A 461 1.96 -16.05 14.40
C ASP A 461 1.43 -16.80 13.16
N PRO A 462 2.19 -16.80 12.05
CA PRO A 462 1.85 -17.57 10.86
C PRO A 462 1.71 -19.08 11.12
N ILE A 463 2.51 -19.66 12.02
CA ILE A 463 2.44 -21.11 12.27
C ILE A 463 1.11 -21.46 12.94
N GLN A 464 0.76 -20.72 14.01
CA GLN A 464 -0.54 -20.86 14.67
C GLN A 464 -1.72 -20.70 13.68
N LEU A 465 -1.64 -19.75 12.74
CA LEU A 465 -2.65 -19.58 11.70
C LEU A 465 -2.79 -20.84 10.84
N LEU A 466 -1.67 -21.37 10.34
CA LEU A 466 -1.67 -22.57 9.49
C LEU A 466 -2.22 -23.79 10.24
N GLU A 467 -1.78 -23.99 11.48
CA GLU A 467 -2.22 -25.12 12.32
C GLU A 467 -3.69 -25.02 12.74
N THR A 468 -4.24 -23.81 12.86
CA THR A 468 -5.63 -23.60 13.26
C THR A 468 -6.58 -23.67 12.08
N LEU A 469 -6.22 -23.05 10.95
CA LEU A 469 -7.12 -22.88 9.81
C LEU A 469 -6.94 -23.95 8.73
N PHE A 470 -5.77 -24.60 8.65
CA PHE A 470 -5.40 -25.49 7.53
C PHE A 470 -4.69 -26.76 8.00
N LYS A 471 -5.00 -27.22 9.22
CA LYS A 471 -4.38 -28.40 9.84
C LYS A 471 -4.40 -29.63 8.94
N GLU A 472 -5.50 -29.83 8.23
CA GLU A 472 -5.74 -30.96 7.34
C GLU A 472 -4.83 -30.98 6.10
N TYR A 473 -4.13 -29.87 5.82
CA TYR A 473 -3.19 -29.73 4.69
C TYR A 473 -1.72 -29.74 5.13
N ILE A 474 -1.44 -29.85 6.43
CA ILE A 474 -0.07 -29.95 6.96
C ILE A 474 0.35 -31.44 6.93
N PRO A 475 1.46 -31.79 6.25
CA PRO A 475 1.92 -33.18 6.11
C PRO A 475 2.31 -33.89 7.40
#